data_AF-A0A800JDL6-F1
#
_entry.id   AF-A0A800JDL6-F1
#
_cell.length_a   1.000
_cell.length_b   1.000
_cell.length_c   1.000
_cell.angle_alpha   90.00
_cell.angle_beta   90.00
_cell.angle_gamma   90.00
#
_symmetry.space_group_name_H-M   'P 1'
#
loop_
_entity.id
_entity.type
_entity.pdbx_description
1 polymer ?
#
loop_
_entity_poly.entity_id
_entity_poly.type
_entity_poly.pdbx_seq_one_letter_code
_entity_poly.pdbx_strand_id
1 'polypeptide(L)'
;MKTCKRLIAVLLLGPVLAMGWVVSAYAHGEKAQEAFLRMQTVAFFDTKYATDKPEPGDITLKQGEEWTVEGTMKILETWPKTIDEPEVGYIGVTTQGPVSIMTERVVNGKNTPHSIYLDRGDVFNYKMKLQGRRVGRWHVHPVIGVQGAGSVMGPGRWLTVEESGTPFTFPVTLMNGETVDLENYGFSLVWTLNLLGLVLGLWFMWHWTVPRATVTRLMINLKISMHDTGDDFGLIQPKDYKVMDILAVLTIVLLVGGYWYGAATYPGGIPQQVIRFVPPEAHADPNFVKISATQQAKYDVAEHTLVLPVEVTNTGSSPMTVTRFNTSTLVFSSNASSGGRQVNVEPSDAIYPNETKSLTLTMRDTVWEEERMMPIGEALMSVTGVVTFENQDGQKNRITVQMPLNPSSFTDYSGAAYF
;
A
#
# COMPACT_ATOMS: atom_id res chain seq x y z
N MET A 1 45.16 16.40 -21.03
CA MET A 1 45.06 16.14 -19.57
C MET A 1 44.12 17.08 -18.79
N LYS A 2 44.02 18.38 -19.10
CA LYS A 2 43.13 19.32 -18.35
C LYS A 2 41.62 19.13 -18.62
N THR A 3 41.24 18.66 -19.81
CA THR A 3 39.84 18.48 -20.23
C THR A 3 39.19 17.21 -19.65
N CYS A 4 39.93 16.09 -19.54
CA CYS A 4 39.41 14.87 -18.89
C CYS A 4 39.10 15.07 -17.40
N LYS A 5 39.90 15.88 -16.68
CA LYS A 5 39.65 16.16 -15.25
C LYS A 5 38.36 16.96 -15.00
N ARG A 6 37.96 17.81 -15.96
CA ARG A 6 36.73 18.62 -15.86
C ARG A 6 35.47 17.82 -16.20
N LEU A 7 35.54 16.91 -17.17
CA LEU A 7 34.44 16.00 -17.51
C LEU A 7 34.15 15.00 -16.38
N ILE A 8 35.20 14.46 -15.74
CA ILE A 8 35.04 13.57 -14.56
C ILE A 8 34.42 14.33 -13.38
N ALA A 9 34.81 15.58 -13.14
CA ALA A 9 34.21 16.40 -12.09
C ALA A 9 32.72 16.70 -12.35
N VAL A 10 32.33 16.99 -13.59
CA VAL A 10 30.92 17.23 -13.96
C VAL A 10 30.06 15.95 -13.87
N LEU A 11 30.61 14.80 -14.28
CA LEU A 11 29.94 13.50 -14.16
C LEU A 11 29.78 13.02 -12.70
N LEU A 12 30.67 13.43 -11.79
CA LEU A 12 30.60 13.06 -10.38
C LEU A 12 29.81 14.07 -9.52
N LEU A 13 29.83 15.37 -9.85
CA LEU A 13 29.14 16.42 -9.07
C LEU A 13 27.67 16.61 -9.51
N GLY A 14 27.34 16.35 -10.78
CA GLY A 14 25.98 16.49 -11.30
C GLY A 14 24.92 15.63 -10.55
N PRO A 15 25.18 14.33 -10.30
CA PRO A 15 24.28 13.49 -9.53
C PRO A 15 24.20 13.90 -8.05
N VAL A 16 25.31 14.37 -7.47
CA VAL A 16 25.38 14.77 -6.05
C VAL A 16 24.59 16.07 -5.80
N LEU A 17 24.58 17.00 -6.75
CA LEU A 17 23.81 18.24 -6.66
C LEU A 17 22.32 18.05 -7.01
N ALA A 18 21.98 17.05 -7.82
CA ALA A 18 20.59 16.69 -8.12
C ALA A 18 19.88 15.94 -6.97
N MET A 19 20.64 15.39 -6.01
CA MET A 19 20.14 14.82 -4.75
C MET A 19 19.88 15.89 -3.67
N GLY A 20 19.55 17.11 -4.09
CA GLY A 20 19.10 18.17 -3.19
C GLY A 20 17.97 17.65 -2.29
N TRP A 21 18.05 18.00 -1.02
CA TRP A 21 17.18 17.56 0.06
C TRP A 21 15.71 17.86 -0.28
N VAL A 22 15.03 16.88 -0.87
CA VAL A 22 13.58 16.90 -0.93
C VAL A 22 13.10 16.69 0.49
N VAL A 23 12.53 17.72 1.09
CA VAL A 23 11.86 17.60 2.38
C VAL A 23 10.78 16.54 2.21
N SER A 24 10.87 15.44 2.97
CA SER A 24 9.88 14.36 2.91
C SER A 24 8.50 14.94 3.18
N ALA A 25 7.67 15.06 2.16
CA ALA A 25 6.25 15.31 2.35
C ALA A 25 5.64 14.04 2.96
N TYR A 26 5.22 14.12 4.21
CA TYR A 26 4.42 13.08 4.87
C TYR A 26 2.98 13.20 4.38
N ALA A 27 2.74 12.90 3.10
CA ALA A 27 1.42 12.84 2.50
C ALA A 27 1.12 11.40 2.14
N HIS A 28 0.13 10.81 2.80
CA HIS A 28 -0.28 9.41 2.61
C HIS A 28 -1.31 9.26 1.49
N GLY A 29 -1.86 10.38 1.00
CA GLY A 29 -2.67 10.46 -0.21
C GLY A 29 -4.12 10.03 -0.05
N GLU A 30 -4.50 9.44 1.09
CA GLU A 30 -5.87 9.01 1.40
C GLU A 30 -6.87 10.17 1.33
N LYS A 31 -6.46 11.37 1.76
CA LYS A 31 -7.29 12.60 1.68
C LYS A 31 -7.49 13.10 0.25
N ALA A 32 -6.70 12.62 -0.70
CA ALA A 32 -6.83 12.98 -2.12
C ALA A 32 -7.72 11.98 -2.90
N GLN A 33 -8.08 10.84 -2.29
CA GLN A 33 -9.03 9.90 -2.89
C GLN A 33 -10.46 10.42 -2.72
N GLU A 34 -11.33 10.10 -3.68
CA GLU A 34 -12.75 10.42 -3.59
C GLU A 34 -13.37 9.74 -2.36
N ALA A 35 -14.09 10.52 -1.56
CA ALA A 35 -14.69 10.10 -0.31
C ALA A 35 -15.65 8.93 -0.51
N PHE A 36 -16.49 8.96 -1.56
CA PHE A 36 -17.45 7.88 -1.80
C PHE A 36 -16.76 6.54 -2.05
N LEU A 37 -15.62 6.52 -2.76
CA LEU A 37 -14.84 5.29 -3.00
C LEU A 37 -14.28 4.74 -1.69
N ARG A 38 -13.74 5.61 -0.83
CA ARG A 38 -13.24 5.22 0.50
C ARG A 38 -14.33 4.64 1.39
N MET A 39 -15.55 5.19 1.31
CA MET A 39 -16.69 4.76 2.13
C MET A 39 -17.36 3.48 1.63
N GLN A 40 -17.27 3.16 0.33
CA GLN A 40 -18.02 2.07 -0.30
C GLN A 40 -17.20 0.81 -0.58
N THR A 41 -15.89 0.85 -0.40
CA THR A 41 -14.99 -0.27 -0.72
C THR A 41 -14.71 -1.14 0.49
N VAL A 42 -13.95 -0.63 1.45
CA VAL A 42 -13.51 -1.40 2.62
C VAL A 42 -13.70 -0.58 3.89
N ALA A 43 -14.35 -1.19 4.90
CA ALA A 43 -14.42 -0.63 6.24
C ALA A 43 -13.41 -1.33 7.15
N PHE A 44 -12.64 -0.55 7.90
CA PHE A 44 -11.70 -1.06 8.91
C PHE A 44 -12.30 -0.94 10.32
N PHE A 45 -12.05 -1.94 11.15
CA PHE A 45 -12.54 -2.06 12.51
C PHE A 45 -11.42 -2.49 13.44
N ASP A 46 -11.47 -1.99 14.68
CA ASP A 46 -10.66 -2.45 15.80
C ASP A 46 -9.16 -2.58 15.47
N THR A 47 -8.65 -1.72 14.57
CA THR A 47 -7.24 -1.67 14.20
C THR A 47 -6.41 -1.25 15.40
N LYS A 48 -5.45 -2.08 15.77
CA LYS A 48 -4.54 -1.87 16.90
C LYS A 48 -3.11 -1.99 16.44
N TYR A 49 -2.25 -1.21 17.07
CA TYR A 49 -0.83 -1.19 16.80
C TYR A 49 -0.11 -1.60 18.08
N ALA A 50 0.23 -2.87 18.16
CA ALA A 50 0.87 -3.43 19.34
C ALA A 50 2.40 -3.33 19.24
N THR A 51 2.98 -2.79 20.30
CA THR A 51 4.28 -3.25 20.81
C THR A 51 3.99 -3.95 22.14
N ASP A 52 4.96 -4.64 22.75
CA ASP A 52 4.78 -5.20 24.12
C ASP A 52 4.52 -4.11 25.20
N LYS A 53 4.27 -2.86 24.80
CA LYS A 53 4.02 -1.69 25.65
C LYS A 53 2.53 -1.31 25.62
N PRO A 54 1.96 -0.81 26.74
CA PRO A 54 0.55 -0.42 26.80
C PRO A 54 0.22 0.79 25.90
N GLU A 55 -0.96 0.76 25.28
CA GLU A 55 -1.62 1.89 24.62
C GLU A 55 -2.23 2.88 25.64
N PRO A 56 -2.32 4.22 25.37
CA PRO A 56 -2.22 4.89 24.06
C PRO A 56 -1.00 5.82 23.87
N GLY A 57 -0.52 5.94 22.61
CA GLY A 57 0.61 6.81 22.19
C GLY A 57 1.24 6.43 20.84
N ASP A 58 2.12 7.26 20.28
CA ASP A 58 2.94 6.90 19.10
C ASP A 58 3.74 5.62 19.38
N ILE A 59 3.94 4.78 18.37
CA ILE A 59 4.75 3.57 18.52
C ILE A 59 6.22 3.99 18.55
N THR A 60 7.00 3.56 19.55
CA THR A 60 8.46 3.78 19.57
C THR A 60 9.21 2.48 19.84
N LEU A 61 10.11 2.14 18.92
CA LEU A 61 10.92 0.92 18.95
C LEU A 61 12.33 1.19 18.41
N LYS A 62 13.28 0.33 18.75
CA LYS A 62 14.63 0.37 18.17
C LYS A 62 14.70 -0.39 16.86
N GLN A 63 15.63 0.01 15.98
CA GLN A 63 15.95 -0.75 14.77
C GLN A 63 16.24 -2.22 15.11
N GLY A 64 15.56 -3.14 14.43
CA GLY A 64 15.60 -4.58 14.67
C GLY A 64 14.52 -5.10 15.62
N GLU A 65 13.81 -4.25 16.37
CA GLU A 65 12.67 -4.68 17.19
C GLU A 65 11.42 -4.90 16.34
N GLU A 66 10.59 -5.85 16.77
CA GLU A 66 9.34 -6.19 16.10
C GLU A 66 8.15 -5.42 16.67
N TRP A 67 7.17 -5.18 15.82
CA TRP A 67 5.86 -4.62 16.17
C TRP A 67 4.78 -5.30 15.33
N THR A 68 3.53 -5.16 15.78
CA THR A 68 2.38 -5.81 15.12
C THR A 68 1.29 -4.78 14.83
N VAL A 69 0.64 -4.92 13.68
CA VAL A 69 -0.65 -4.30 13.41
C VAL A 69 -1.68 -5.38 13.12
N GLU A 70 -2.80 -5.31 13.83
CA GLU A 70 -3.90 -6.25 13.69
C GLU A 70 -5.24 -5.52 13.73
N GLY A 71 -6.27 -6.14 13.16
CA GLY A 71 -7.61 -5.58 13.14
C GLY A 71 -8.55 -6.42 12.30
N THR A 72 -9.74 -5.89 12.05
CA THR A 72 -10.73 -6.49 11.18
C THR A 72 -11.03 -5.54 10.02
N MET A 73 -11.32 -6.08 8.85
CA MET A 73 -11.84 -5.32 7.72
C MET A 73 -13.02 -6.04 7.09
N LYS A 74 -13.93 -5.28 6.47
CA LYS A 74 -15.06 -5.82 5.69
C LYS A 74 -15.01 -5.27 4.28
N ILE A 75 -15.07 -6.16 3.29
CA ILE A 75 -15.29 -5.77 1.88
C ILE A 75 -16.78 -5.46 1.76
N LEU A 76 -17.11 -4.22 1.41
CA LEU A 76 -18.50 -3.77 1.49
C LEU A 76 -19.32 -4.25 0.30
N GLU A 77 -20.57 -4.61 0.57
CA GLU A 77 -21.54 -5.06 -0.43
C GLU A 77 -21.92 -3.95 -1.43
N THR A 78 -21.71 -2.71 -1.01
CA THR A 78 -21.92 -1.46 -1.76
C THR A 78 -20.79 -1.14 -2.73
N TRP A 79 -19.89 -2.09 -3.00
CA TRP A 79 -18.73 -1.90 -3.86
C TRP A 79 -19.08 -1.11 -5.14
N PRO A 80 -18.39 0.00 -5.43
CA PRO A 80 -18.75 0.87 -6.54
C PRO A 80 -18.63 0.15 -7.89
N LYS A 81 -19.61 0.37 -8.77
CA LYS A 81 -19.60 -0.20 -10.14
C LYS A 81 -18.62 0.47 -11.09
N THR A 82 -18.01 1.58 -10.67
CA THR A 82 -17.04 2.35 -11.45
C THR A 82 -15.63 1.79 -11.38
N ILE A 83 -15.40 0.78 -10.53
CA ILE A 83 -14.14 0.06 -10.38
C ILE A 83 -14.38 -1.45 -10.52
N ASP A 84 -13.33 -2.19 -10.85
CA ASP A 84 -13.42 -3.65 -11.01
C ASP A 84 -13.87 -4.33 -9.70
N GLU A 85 -14.52 -5.49 -9.84
CA GLU A 85 -14.96 -6.30 -8.72
C GLU A 85 -13.78 -6.73 -7.82
N PRO A 86 -13.97 -6.78 -6.49
CA PRO A 86 -12.90 -7.14 -5.57
C PRO A 86 -12.72 -8.66 -5.57
N GLU A 87 -12.09 -9.23 -6.60
CA GLU A 87 -11.84 -10.67 -6.68
C GLU A 87 -10.51 -11.06 -6.04
N VAL A 88 -9.50 -10.20 -6.14
CA VAL A 88 -8.13 -10.48 -5.70
C VAL A 88 -7.58 -9.31 -4.90
N GLY A 89 -7.18 -9.59 -3.65
CA GLY A 89 -6.61 -8.62 -2.72
C GLY A 89 -5.22 -8.98 -2.25
N TYR A 90 -4.44 -7.98 -1.87
CA TYR A 90 -3.17 -8.14 -1.16
C TYR A 90 -3.14 -7.21 0.04
N ILE A 91 -3.02 -7.79 1.23
CA ILE A 91 -2.96 -7.03 2.48
C ILE A 91 -1.50 -6.70 2.76
N GLY A 92 -1.24 -5.51 3.31
CA GLY A 92 0.10 -5.09 3.67
C GLY A 92 0.10 -3.89 4.61
N VAL A 93 1.28 -3.31 4.77
CA VAL A 93 1.46 -2.01 5.42
C VAL A 93 2.03 -1.05 4.38
N THR A 94 1.51 0.17 4.34
CA THR A 94 2.01 1.24 3.48
C THR A 94 2.61 2.38 4.30
N THR A 95 3.74 2.89 3.81
CA THR A 95 4.56 3.98 4.39
C THR A 95 5.68 4.37 3.40
N GLN A 96 6.57 5.29 3.76
CA GLN A 96 7.63 5.81 2.88
C GLN A 96 8.78 4.81 2.62
N GLY A 97 8.49 3.76 1.85
CA GLY A 97 9.44 2.68 1.53
C GLY A 97 9.57 1.63 2.64
N PRO A 98 10.61 0.78 2.61
CA PRO A 98 10.80 -0.30 3.59
C PRO A 98 11.38 0.24 4.91
N VAL A 99 10.60 1.08 5.60
CA VAL A 99 10.94 1.61 6.95
C VAL A 99 10.81 0.52 8.01
N SER A 100 9.96 -0.47 7.76
CA SER A 100 9.89 -1.73 8.48
C SER A 100 9.78 -2.87 7.47
N ILE A 101 10.31 -4.05 7.83
CA ILE A 101 10.25 -5.26 7.01
C ILE A 101 9.11 -6.14 7.52
N MET A 102 8.23 -6.57 6.62
CA MET A 102 7.16 -7.52 6.95
C MET A 102 7.78 -8.90 7.22
N THR A 103 7.62 -9.41 8.43
CA THR A 103 8.13 -10.74 8.82
C THR A 103 7.04 -11.80 8.81
N GLU A 104 5.79 -11.40 9.09
CA GLU A 104 4.66 -12.31 9.11
C GLU A 104 3.39 -11.60 8.61
N ARG A 105 2.55 -12.34 7.88
CA ARG A 105 1.21 -11.89 7.50
C ARG A 105 0.22 -13.03 7.62
N VAL A 106 -0.84 -12.77 8.37
CA VAL A 106 -1.90 -13.73 8.69
C VAL A 106 -3.26 -13.10 8.39
N VAL A 107 -4.12 -13.86 7.74
CA VAL A 107 -5.53 -13.53 7.53
C VAL A 107 -6.36 -14.70 8.01
N ASN A 108 -7.30 -14.44 8.91
CA ASN A 108 -8.20 -15.46 9.47
C ASN A 108 -7.44 -16.70 9.98
N GLY A 109 -6.32 -16.46 10.67
CA GLY A 109 -5.45 -17.50 11.23
C GLY A 109 -4.54 -18.23 10.22
N LYS A 110 -4.57 -17.89 8.93
CA LYS A 110 -3.75 -18.52 7.89
C LYS A 110 -2.69 -17.58 7.33
N ASN A 111 -1.47 -18.09 7.18
CA ASN A 111 -0.36 -17.34 6.58
C ASN A 111 -0.67 -16.95 5.13
N THR A 112 -0.49 -15.66 4.82
CA THR A 112 -0.85 -15.02 3.54
C THR A 112 0.32 -14.20 2.97
N PRO A 113 1.43 -14.85 2.56
CA PRO A 113 2.54 -14.12 1.94
C PRO A 113 2.17 -13.50 0.58
N HIS A 114 1.12 -14.02 -0.07
CA HIS A 114 0.65 -13.62 -1.40
C HIS A 114 -0.78 -13.08 -1.37
N SER A 115 -1.29 -12.69 -2.53
CA SER A 115 -2.68 -12.27 -2.71
C SER A 115 -3.69 -13.37 -2.33
N ILE A 116 -4.85 -12.93 -1.89
CA ILE A 116 -6.00 -13.75 -1.48
C ILE A 116 -7.19 -13.48 -2.40
N TYR A 117 -8.11 -14.43 -2.48
CA TYR A 117 -9.42 -14.18 -3.08
C TYR A 117 -10.30 -13.44 -2.08
N LEU A 118 -11.13 -12.54 -2.61
CA LEU A 118 -12.06 -11.72 -1.86
C LEU A 118 -13.44 -11.87 -2.51
N ASP A 119 -14.48 -11.74 -1.70
CA ASP A 119 -15.86 -11.51 -2.14
C ASP A 119 -16.48 -10.32 -1.40
N ARG A 120 -17.53 -9.76 -1.99
CA ARG A 120 -18.32 -8.70 -1.35
C ARG A 120 -19.02 -9.23 -0.10
N GLY A 121 -18.95 -8.48 0.99
CA GLY A 121 -19.50 -8.87 2.29
C GLY A 121 -18.50 -9.63 3.17
N ASP A 122 -17.38 -10.10 2.61
CA ASP A 122 -16.38 -10.83 3.39
C ASP A 122 -15.82 -10.00 4.53
N VAL A 123 -15.63 -10.66 5.67
CA VAL A 123 -14.98 -10.10 6.85
C VAL A 123 -13.67 -10.82 7.11
N PHE A 124 -12.60 -10.06 7.24
CA PHE A 124 -11.25 -10.56 7.45
C PHE A 124 -10.64 -9.99 8.72
N ASN A 125 -10.14 -10.87 9.58
CA ASN A 125 -9.20 -10.53 10.64
C ASN A 125 -7.79 -10.60 10.08
N TYR A 126 -7.07 -9.48 10.09
CA TYR A 126 -5.69 -9.41 9.63
C TYR A 126 -4.75 -9.22 10.81
N LYS A 127 -3.57 -9.82 10.71
CA LYS A 127 -2.44 -9.60 11.62
C LYS A 127 -1.14 -9.58 10.81
N MET A 128 -0.36 -8.53 11.00
CA MET A 128 0.91 -8.33 10.31
C MET A 128 1.98 -8.02 11.35
N LYS A 129 3.07 -8.76 11.29
CA LYS A 129 4.25 -8.55 12.13
C LYS A 129 5.35 -7.93 11.27
N LEU A 130 5.97 -6.88 11.80
CA LEU A 130 6.99 -6.13 11.10
C LEU A 130 8.18 -5.86 12.01
N GLN A 131 9.36 -5.72 11.43
CA GLN A 131 10.60 -5.37 12.11
C GLN A 131 11.06 -3.97 11.71
N GLY A 132 11.35 -3.10 12.67
CA GLY A 132 11.82 -1.74 12.41
C GLY A 132 13.17 -1.71 11.69
N ARG A 133 13.26 -1.01 10.56
CA ARG A 133 14.46 -0.97 9.71
C ARG A 133 15.08 0.41 9.56
N ARG A 134 14.32 1.46 9.25
CA ARG A 134 14.89 2.80 9.00
C ARG A 134 14.62 3.75 10.16
N VAL A 135 15.67 4.27 10.76
CA VAL A 135 15.60 5.29 11.82
C VAL A 135 14.82 6.51 11.30
N GLY A 136 13.89 7.00 12.11
CA GLY A 136 13.03 8.14 11.78
C GLY A 136 11.61 8.00 12.35
N ARG A 137 10.79 9.02 12.09
CA ARG A 137 9.36 9.03 12.47
C ARG A 137 8.52 8.91 11.20
N TRP A 138 7.76 7.84 11.10
CA TRP A 138 7.03 7.41 9.92
C TRP A 138 5.56 7.24 10.28
N HIS A 139 4.67 7.57 9.37
CA HIS A 139 3.26 7.26 9.56
C HIS A 139 2.94 6.00 8.74
N VAL A 140 2.36 4.99 9.39
CA VAL A 140 2.15 3.65 8.86
C VAL A 140 0.66 3.33 8.85
N HIS A 141 0.19 2.66 7.80
CA HIS A 141 -1.21 2.23 7.69
C HIS A 141 -1.28 0.76 7.29
N PRO A 142 -2.21 -0.05 7.81
CA PRO A 142 -2.63 -1.25 7.11
C PRO A 142 -3.25 -0.83 5.78
N VAL A 143 -3.05 -1.63 4.75
CA VAL A 143 -3.58 -1.39 3.41
C VAL A 143 -4.07 -2.70 2.83
N ILE A 144 -5.10 -2.63 2.00
CA ILE A 144 -5.46 -3.69 1.08
C ILE A 144 -5.38 -3.15 -0.35
N GLY A 145 -4.50 -3.75 -1.16
CA GLY A 145 -4.46 -3.52 -2.59
C GLY A 145 -5.41 -4.48 -3.29
N VAL A 146 -6.42 -3.95 -3.97
CA VAL A 146 -7.39 -4.73 -4.73
C VAL A 146 -7.08 -4.61 -6.21
N GLN A 147 -6.98 -5.75 -6.89
CA GLN A 147 -6.70 -5.81 -8.32
C GLN A 147 -7.77 -5.03 -9.10
N GLY A 148 -7.36 -4.14 -10.01
CA GLY A 148 -8.28 -3.33 -10.81
C GLY A 148 -8.88 -2.10 -10.11
N ALA A 149 -8.80 -2.01 -8.77
CA ALA A 149 -9.32 -0.88 -7.99
C ALA A 149 -8.22 -0.01 -7.34
N GLY A 150 -7.05 -0.58 -7.07
CA GLY A 150 -5.95 0.11 -6.39
C GLY A 150 -5.95 -0.14 -4.88
N SER A 151 -5.36 0.79 -4.11
CA SER A 151 -5.11 0.61 -2.67
C SER A 151 -6.13 1.32 -1.81
N VAL A 152 -6.72 0.60 -0.86
CA VAL A 152 -7.58 1.15 0.19
C VAL A 152 -6.79 1.16 1.50
N MET A 153 -6.59 2.36 2.05
CA MET A 153 -5.79 2.57 3.25
C MET A 153 -6.66 2.53 4.49
N GLY A 154 -6.21 1.80 5.50
CA GLY A 154 -6.82 1.76 6.82
C GLY A 154 -6.31 2.87 7.75
N PRO A 155 -6.69 2.84 9.04
CA PRO A 155 -6.34 3.88 10.01
C PRO A 155 -4.82 3.96 10.23
N GLY A 156 -4.24 5.14 10.07
CA GLY A 156 -2.80 5.36 10.22
C GLY A 156 -2.35 5.59 11.66
N ARG A 157 -1.08 5.32 11.95
CA ARG A 157 -0.42 5.68 13.21
C ARG A 157 1.02 6.07 13.01
N TRP A 158 1.54 6.96 13.85
CA TRP A 158 2.96 7.30 13.87
C TRP A 158 3.79 6.20 14.55
N LEU A 159 4.91 5.88 13.91
CA LEU A 159 5.94 4.94 14.30
C LEU A 159 7.29 5.65 14.31
N THR A 160 7.96 5.66 15.45
CA THR A 160 9.32 6.14 15.64
C THR A 160 10.26 4.95 15.75
N VAL A 161 11.19 4.84 14.80
CA VAL A 161 12.29 3.86 14.84
C VAL A 161 13.53 4.59 15.31
N GLU A 162 14.09 4.14 16.42
CA GLU A 162 15.32 4.67 17.02
C GLU A 162 16.54 3.86 16.59
N GLU A 163 17.73 4.46 16.70
CA GLU A 163 18.98 3.77 16.42
C GLU A 163 19.26 2.69 17.49
N SER A 164 19.70 1.50 17.06
CA SER A 164 20.01 0.38 17.96
C SER A 164 21.50 0.31 18.34
N GLY A 165 22.35 1.15 17.74
CA GLY A 165 23.81 1.15 17.93
C GLY A 165 24.55 0.10 17.08
N THR A 166 23.82 -0.72 16.32
CA THR A 166 24.36 -1.68 15.35
C THR A 166 23.65 -1.54 14.00
N PRO A 167 24.31 -1.80 12.87
CA PRO A 167 23.63 -1.84 11.57
C PRO A 167 22.44 -2.82 11.59
N PHE A 168 21.38 -2.48 10.87
CA PHE A 168 20.25 -3.40 10.67
C PHE A 168 20.71 -4.70 10.00
N THR A 169 20.14 -5.81 10.44
CA THR A 169 20.30 -7.14 9.83
C THR A 169 18.95 -7.82 9.76
N PHE A 170 18.76 -8.67 8.75
CA PHE A 170 17.56 -9.48 8.57
C PHE A 170 17.94 -10.94 8.28
N PRO A 171 18.33 -11.70 9.32
CA PRO A 171 18.76 -13.08 9.15
C PRO A 171 17.58 -13.99 8.79
N VAL A 172 17.76 -14.79 7.73
CA VAL A 172 16.81 -15.84 7.32
C VAL A 172 17.55 -17.16 7.17
N THR A 173 16.97 -18.22 7.73
CA THR A 173 17.47 -19.58 7.58
C THR A 173 16.88 -20.21 6.33
N LEU A 174 17.77 -20.63 5.42
CA LEU A 174 17.43 -21.29 4.17
C LEU A 174 17.05 -22.76 4.40
N MET A 175 16.48 -23.41 3.39
CA MET A 175 16.09 -24.83 3.45
C MET A 175 17.28 -25.78 3.69
N ASN A 176 18.49 -25.39 3.32
CA ASN A 176 19.72 -26.15 3.57
C ASN A 176 20.29 -25.94 4.99
N GLY A 177 19.63 -25.12 5.82
CA GLY A 177 20.05 -24.80 7.20
C GLY A 177 21.04 -23.65 7.32
N GLU A 178 21.52 -23.07 6.21
CA GLU A 178 22.38 -21.89 6.23
C GLU A 178 21.58 -20.63 6.61
N THR A 179 22.14 -19.79 7.47
CA THR A 179 21.54 -18.48 7.79
C THR A 179 22.25 -17.39 7.01
N VAL A 180 21.47 -16.62 6.27
CA VAL A 180 21.94 -15.51 5.44
C VAL A 180 21.27 -14.21 5.87
N ASP A 181 22.01 -13.10 5.85
CA ASP A 181 21.45 -11.77 6.12
C ASP A 181 20.87 -11.17 4.83
N LEU A 182 19.54 -11.18 4.71
CA LEU A 182 18.84 -10.68 3.52
C LEU A 182 19.01 -9.18 3.28
N GLU A 183 19.46 -8.39 4.25
CA GLU A 183 19.78 -6.98 4.03
C GLU A 183 20.92 -6.82 3.00
N ASN A 184 21.86 -7.79 2.97
CA ASN A 184 23.07 -7.70 2.17
C ASN A 184 23.33 -8.93 1.25
N TYR A 185 22.53 -9.99 1.38
CA TYR A 185 22.74 -11.25 0.68
C TYR A 185 22.69 -11.08 -0.84
N GLY A 186 23.69 -11.61 -1.56
CA GLY A 186 23.80 -11.54 -3.01
C GLY A 186 24.18 -10.17 -3.60
N PHE A 187 24.18 -9.10 -2.79
CA PHE A 187 24.44 -7.73 -3.26
C PHE A 187 25.78 -7.60 -3.99
N SER A 188 26.86 -8.14 -3.40
CA SER A 188 28.21 -8.09 -3.99
C SER A 188 28.28 -8.80 -5.33
N LEU A 189 27.62 -9.96 -5.47
CA LEU A 189 27.61 -10.73 -6.71
C LEU A 189 26.88 -9.97 -7.82
N VAL A 190 25.69 -9.43 -7.51
CA VAL A 190 24.89 -8.63 -8.45
C VAL A 190 25.69 -7.42 -8.93
N TRP A 191 26.28 -6.66 -8.01
CA TRP A 191 27.10 -5.50 -8.37
C TRP A 191 28.30 -5.86 -9.22
N THR A 192 29.02 -6.92 -8.85
CA THR A 192 30.22 -7.34 -9.59
C THR A 192 29.88 -7.71 -11.03
N LEU A 193 28.86 -8.54 -11.24
CA LEU A 193 28.47 -8.95 -12.59
C LEU A 193 27.93 -7.78 -13.43
N ASN A 194 27.12 -6.89 -12.84
CA ASN A 194 26.63 -5.70 -13.53
C ASN A 194 27.75 -4.71 -13.88
N LEU A 195 28.72 -4.51 -12.98
CA LEU A 195 29.87 -3.64 -13.25
C LEU A 195 30.77 -4.21 -14.34
N LEU A 196 31.02 -5.53 -14.35
CA LEU A 196 31.78 -6.18 -15.42
C LEU A 196 31.07 -6.00 -16.78
N GLY A 197 29.77 -6.23 -16.83
CA GLY A 197 28.96 -6.00 -18.03
C GLY A 197 28.99 -4.54 -18.48
N LEU A 198 28.84 -3.59 -17.55
CA LEU A 198 28.92 -2.17 -17.83
C LEU A 198 30.28 -1.77 -18.40
N VAL A 199 31.38 -2.27 -17.83
CA VAL A 199 32.74 -1.98 -18.32
C VAL A 199 32.94 -2.51 -19.74
N LEU A 200 32.47 -3.72 -20.04
CA LEU A 200 32.52 -4.29 -21.39
C LEU A 200 31.70 -3.46 -22.38
N GLY A 201 30.49 -3.05 -21.99
CA GLY A 201 29.63 -2.18 -22.81
C GLY A 201 30.25 -0.80 -23.05
N LEU A 202 30.80 -0.16 -22.03
CA LEU A 202 31.49 1.12 -22.14
C LEU A 202 32.76 1.00 -22.99
N TRP A 203 33.50 -0.10 -22.87
CA TRP A 203 34.67 -0.35 -23.71
C TRP A 203 34.28 -0.54 -25.18
N PHE A 204 33.21 -1.28 -25.46
CA PHE A 204 32.68 -1.43 -26.81
C PHE A 204 32.32 -0.06 -27.40
N MET A 205 31.57 0.74 -26.64
CA MET A 205 31.20 2.10 -27.04
C MET A 205 32.44 2.96 -27.30
N TRP A 206 33.42 2.93 -26.37
CA TRP A 206 34.67 3.67 -26.50
C TRP A 206 35.43 3.29 -27.77
N HIS A 207 35.60 1.99 -28.03
CA HIS A 207 36.30 1.46 -29.21
C HIS A 207 35.73 2.01 -30.52
N TRP A 208 34.41 2.09 -30.63
CA TRP A 208 33.74 2.52 -31.85
C TRP A 208 33.57 4.04 -31.99
N THR A 209 33.54 4.79 -30.90
CA THR A 209 33.15 6.21 -30.93
C THR A 209 34.29 7.19 -30.70
N VAL A 210 35.31 6.84 -29.89
CA VAL A 210 36.34 7.81 -29.49
C VAL A 210 37.51 7.88 -30.47
N PRO A 211 38.11 6.77 -30.92
CA PRO A 211 39.13 6.81 -31.96
C PRO A 211 38.56 7.22 -33.33
N ARG A 212 37.24 7.25 -33.49
CA ARG A 212 36.52 7.29 -34.77
C ARG A 212 35.34 8.26 -34.70
N ALA A 213 35.56 9.51 -35.09
CA ALA A 213 34.53 10.54 -35.03
C ALA A 213 33.26 10.14 -35.82
N THR A 214 32.13 10.08 -35.11
CA THR A 214 30.84 9.64 -35.63
C THR A 214 30.37 10.44 -36.85
N VAL A 215 30.61 11.76 -36.86
CA VAL A 215 30.18 12.68 -37.94
C VAL A 215 30.90 12.39 -39.26
N THR A 216 32.22 12.15 -39.21
CA THR A 216 33.03 11.86 -40.40
C THR A 216 32.64 10.52 -41.02
N ARG A 217 32.34 9.52 -40.18
CA ARG A 217 31.91 8.20 -40.66
C ARG A 217 30.49 8.18 -41.20
N LEU A 218 29.59 8.99 -40.64
CA LEU A 218 28.22 9.11 -41.14
C LEU A 218 28.19 9.57 -42.60
N MET A 219 29.02 10.57 -42.96
CA MET A 219 29.13 11.03 -44.33
C MET A 219 29.65 9.97 -45.31
N ILE A 220 30.53 9.08 -44.85
CA ILE A 220 31.08 7.99 -45.68
C ILE A 220 30.06 6.85 -45.78
N ASN A 221 29.43 6.46 -44.68
CA ASN A 221 28.38 5.43 -44.63
C ASN A 221 27.19 5.75 -45.56
N LEU A 222 26.83 7.03 -45.72
CA LEU A 222 25.77 7.46 -46.65
C LEU A 222 26.16 7.35 -48.14
N LYS A 223 27.43 7.09 -48.45
CA LYS A 223 27.96 7.04 -49.82
C LYS A 223 28.40 5.65 -50.27
N ILE A 224 28.49 4.70 -49.35
CA ILE A 224 28.83 3.30 -49.66
C ILE A 224 27.57 2.44 -49.77
N SER A 225 27.67 1.31 -50.46
CA SER A 225 26.56 0.35 -50.58
C SER A 225 26.24 -0.29 -49.23
N MET A 226 24.99 -0.72 -49.03
CA MET A 226 24.53 -1.34 -47.78
C MET A 226 25.24 -2.67 -47.45
N HIS A 227 25.91 -3.29 -48.42
CA HIS A 227 26.69 -4.53 -48.25
C HIS A 227 28.21 -4.31 -48.18
N ASP A 228 28.66 -3.05 -48.22
CA ASP A 228 30.07 -2.70 -48.15
C ASP A 228 30.48 -2.43 -46.70
N THR A 229 31.53 -3.09 -46.22
CA THR A 229 32.06 -2.90 -44.87
C THR A 229 32.89 -1.60 -44.72
N GLY A 230 33.18 -0.93 -45.83
CA GLY A 230 33.88 0.34 -45.89
C GLY A 230 35.32 0.27 -45.36
N ASP A 231 35.95 -0.90 -45.48
CA ASP A 231 37.32 -1.16 -45.02
C ASP A 231 38.34 -0.30 -45.77
N ASP A 232 38.15 -0.09 -47.07
CA ASP A 232 38.90 0.84 -47.92
C ASP A 232 38.86 2.29 -47.40
N PHE A 233 37.76 2.67 -46.74
CA PHE A 233 37.55 3.99 -46.14
C PHE A 233 37.90 4.01 -44.64
N GLY A 234 38.46 2.91 -44.12
CA GLY A 234 38.83 2.77 -42.72
C GLY A 234 37.64 2.74 -41.76
N LEU A 235 36.44 2.35 -42.23
CA LEU A 235 35.22 2.22 -41.41
C LEU A 235 35.24 0.95 -40.54
N ILE A 236 35.48 -0.23 -41.12
CA ILE A 236 35.71 -1.47 -40.36
C ILE A 236 37.03 -2.06 -40.86
N GLN A 237 38.05 -2.05 -40.01
CA GLN A 237 39.38 -2.52 -40.35
C GLN A 237 39.56 -3.99 -39.93
N PRO A 238 40.50 -4.75 -40.54
CA PRO A 238 40.82 -6.12 -40.13
C PRO A 238 41.09 -6.31 -38.63
N LYS A 239 41.67 -5.29 -37.98
CA LYS A 239 41.92 -5.29 -36.53
C LYS A 239 40.62 -5.24 -35.71
N ASP A 240 39.56 -4.63 -36.24
CA ASP A 240 38.28 -4.54 -35.54
C ASP A 240 37.62 -5.90 -35.44
N TYR A 241 37.69 -6.73 -36.48
CA TYR A 241 37.22 -8.10 -36.44
C TYR A 241 37.90 -8.89 -35.31
N LYS A 242 39.24 -8.83 -35.22
CA LYS A 242 39.99 -9.49 -34.12
C LYS A 242 39.56 -8.99 -32.73
N VAL A 243 39.37 -7.68 -32.61
CA VAL A 243 38.96 -7.05 -31.34
C VAL A 243 37.52 -7.47 -30.97
N MET A 244 36.63 -7.59 -31.95
CA MET A 244 35.26 -8.09 -31.75
C MET A 244 35.22 -9.60 -31.45
N ASP A 245 36.07 -10.40 -32.09
CA ASP A 245 36.19 -11.83 -31.80
C ASP A 245 36.66 -12.05 -30.35
N ILE A 246 37.67 -11.29 -29.91
CA ILE A 246 38.14 -11.32 -28.51
C ILE A 246 36.99 -10.93 -27.57
N LEU A 247 36.28 -9.84 -27.87
CA LEU A 247 35.15 -9.40 -27.05
C LEU A 247 34.07 -10.49 -26.97
N ALA A 248 33.71 -11.11 -28.11
CA ALA A 248 32.72 -12.17 -28.18
C ALA A 248 33.13 -13.40 -27.35
N VAL A 249 34.39 -13.83 -27.47
CA VAL A 249 34.94 -14.93 -26.67
C VAL A 249 34.90 -14.58 -25.18
N LEU A 250 35.32 -13.37 -24.79
CA LEU A 250 35.26 -12.92 -23.40
C LEU A 250 33.82 -12.90 -22.86
N THR A 251 32.86 -12.44 -23.65
CA THR A 251 31.45 -12.46 -23.28
C THR A 251 30.93 -13.88 -23.09
N ILE A 252 31.25 -14.81 -24.00
CA ILE A 252 30.86 -16.23 -23.88
C ILE A 252 31.47 -16.84 -22.62
N VAL A 253 32.76 -16.60 -22.36
CA VAL A 253 33.44 -17.10 -21.16
C VAL A 253 32.78 -16.55 -19.88
N LEU A 254 32.42 -15.26 -19.86
CA LEU A 254 31.75 -14.65 -18.71
C LEU A 254 30.35 -15.24 -18.50
N LEU A 255 29.59 -15.47 -19.58
CA LEU A 255 28.26 -16.07 -19.51
C LEU A 255 28.31 -17.53 -19.05
N VAL A 256 29.14 -18.35 -19.69
CA VAL A 256 29.28 -19.79 -19.33
C VAL A 256 29.86 -19.94 -17.94
N GLY A 257 30.89 -19.15 -17.61
CA GLY A 257 31.49 -19.14 -16.28
C GLY A 257 30.51 -18.69 -15.20
N GLY A 258 29.74 -17.63 -15.45
CA GLY A 258 28.70 -17.15 -14.54
C GLY A 258 27.57 -18.17 -14.35
N TYR A 259 27.09 -18.79 -15.43
CA TYR A 259 26.09 -19.84 -15.38
C TYR A 259 26.57 -21.04 -14.57
N TRP A 260 27.80 -21.51 -14.84
CA TRP A 260 28.37 -22.65 -14.13
C TRP A 260 28.61 -22.34 -12.64
N TYR A 261 29.15 -21.16 -12.32
CA TYR A 261 29.30 -20.69 -10.95
C TYR A 261 27.95 -20.66 -10.22
N GLY A 262 26.90 -20.13 -10.85
CA GLY A 262 25.56 -20.09 -10.28
C GLY A 262 25.00 -21.49 -10.02
N ALA A 263 25.11 -22.40 -10.99
CA ALA A 263 24.64 -23.78 -10.86
C ALA A 263 25.39 -24.57 -9.79
N ALA A 264 26.69 -24.35 -9.63
CA ALA A 264 27.51 -25.02 -8.62
C ALA A 264 27.31 -24.45 -7.21
N THR A 265 27.16 -23.13 -7.08
CA THR A 265 27.03 -22.45 -5.78
C THR A 265 25.61 -22.57 -5.21
N TYR A 266 24.59 -22.57 -6.08
CA TYR A 266 23.18 -22.56 -5.68
C TYR A 266 22.41 -23.75 -6.32
N PRO A 267 22.73 -25.00 -5.97
CA PRO A 267 22.03 -26.16 -6.49
C PRO A 267 20.59 -26.22 -5.95
N GLY A 268 19.62 -26.57 -6.81
CA GLY A 268 18.24 -26.82 -6.37
C GLY A 268 17.37 -25.58 -6.19
N GLY A 269 17.62 -24.50 -6.94
CA GLY A 269 16.76 -23.33 -6.96
C GLY A 269 15.30 -23.69 -7.28
N ILE A 270 14.37 -23.21 -6.45
CA ILE A 270 12.93 -23.34 -6.67
C ILE A 270 12.41 -22.12 -7.43
N PRO A 271 11.41 -22.27 -8.33
CA PRO A 271 10.80 -21.13 -8.99
C PRO A 271 10.09 -20.24 -7.96
N GLN A 272 9.85 -18.97 -8.32
CA GLN A 272 9.03 -18.08 -7.51
C GLN A 272 7.67 -18.72 -7.25
N GLN A 273 7.29 -18.79 -5.97
CA GLN A 273 6.04 -19.40 -5.57
C GLN A 273 4.92 -18.38 -5.72
N VAL A 274 3.78 -18.81 -6.28
CA VAL A 274 2.55 -18.02 -6.35
C VAL A 274 1.43 -18.91 -5.85
N ILE A 275 0.81 -18.52 -4.74
CA ILE A 275 -0.27 -19.27 -4.10
C ILE A 275 -1.35 -18.28 -3.76
N ARG A 276 -2.53 -18.44 -4.35
CA ARG A 276 -3.73 -17.67 -4.02
C ARG A 276 -4.77 -18.62 -3.44
N PHE A 277 -5.48 -18.17 -2.43
CA PHE A 277 -6.51 -18.97 -1.79
C PHE A 277 -7.60 -18.08 -1.22
N VAL A 278 -8.80 -18.65 -1.06
CA VAL A 278 -9.88 -18.06 -0.27
C VAL A 278 -9.49 -18.24 1.20
N PRO A 279 -9.32 -17.16 1.99
CA PRO A 279 -9.03 -17.28 3.41
C PRO A 279 -10.10 -18.08 4.14
N PRO A 280 -9.77 -18.77 5.24
CA PRO A 280 -10.78 -19.37 6.11
C PRO A 280 -11.79 -18.30 6.55
N GLU A 281 -13.05 -18.66 6.76
CA GLU A 281 -14.05 -17.71 7.27
C GLU A 281 -13.65 -17.25 8.68
N ALA A 282 -13.59 -15.92 8.91
CA ALA A 282 -13.15 -15.37 10.19
C ALA A 282 -14.18 -15.59 11.30
N HIS A 283 -15.42 -15.21 10.98
CA HIS A 283 -16.65 -15.35 11.75
C HIS A 283 -17.79 -14.82 10.87
N ALA A 284 -18.93 -15.50 10.85
CA ALA A 284 -20.16 -14.94 10.29
C ALA A 284 -20.82 -14.06 11.34
N ASP A 285 -21.10 -12.80 11.01
CA ASP A 285 -21.93 -11.99 11.89
C ASP A 285 -23.32 -12.62 11.99
N PRO A 286 -23.85 -12.83 13.20
CA PRO A 286 -25.22 -13.31 13.37
C PRO A 286 -26.18 -12.32 12.71
N ASN A 287 -27.18 -12.85 12.01
CA ASN A 287 -28.15 -12.04 11.30
C ASN A 287 -29.41 -11.88 12.16
N PHE A 288 -29.52 -10.75 12.84
CA PHE A 288 -30.68 -10.41 13.67
C PHE A 288 -31.21 -9.00 13.44
N VAL A 289 -30.71 -8.31 12.41
CA VAL A 289 -31.11 -6.94 12.08
C VAL A 289 -31.46 -6.81 10.61
N LYS A 290 -32.60 -6.18 10.36
CA LYS A 290 -32.92 -5.61 9.06
C LYS A 290 -32.92 -4.10 9.17
N ILE A 291 -32.17 -3.43 8.30
CA ILE A 291 -32.12 -1.97 8.22
C ILE A 291 -32.59 -1.50 6.85
N SER A 292 -33.28 -0.37 6.82
CA SER A 292 -33.72 0.31 5.60
C SER A 292 -33.39 1.79 5.70
N ALA A 293 -32.73 2.31 4.68
CA ALA A 293 -32.52 3.75 4.50
C ALA A 293 -33.71 4.32 3.72
N THR A 294 -34.74 4.76 4.43
CA THR A 294 -35.99 5.26 3.81
C THR A 294 -35.91 6.74 3.43
N GLN A 295 -34.89 7.46 3.92
CA GLN A 295 -34.66 8.88 3.67
C GLN A 295 -33.21 9.13 3.25
N GLN A 296 -32.90 10.36 2.83
CA GLN A 296 -31.53 10.78 2.51
C GLN A 296 -30.75 11.10 3.78
N ALA A 297 -29.45 10.83 3.77
CA ALA A 297 -28.53 11.33 4.77
C ALA A 297 -28.44 12.86 4.65
N LYS A 298 -28.28 13.56 5.78
CA LYS A 298 -28.10 15.01 5.79
C LYS A 298 -26.74 15.36 6.34
N TYR A 299 -26.05 16.29 5.69
CA TYR A 299 -24.83 16.88 6.22
C TYR A 299 -25.02 18.35 6.51
N ASP A 300 -24.83 18.73 7.77
CA ASP A 300 -24.76 20.13 8.17
C ASP A 300 -23.32 20.61 8.18
N VAL A 301 -22.99 21.46 7.21
CA VAL A 301 -21.65 22.02 7.02
C VAL A 301 -21.24 22.93 8.16
N ALA A 302 -22.17 23.74 8.68
CA ALA A 302 -21.87 24.73 9.72
C ALA A 302 -21.62 24.06 11.08
N GLU A 303 -22.33 22.97 11.34
CA GLU A 303 -22.23 22.23 12.59
C GLU A 303 -21.29 21.01 12.51
N HIS A 304 -20.67 20.73 11.36
CA HIS A 304 -19.85 19.54 11.09
C HIS A 304 -20.57 18.24 11.47
N THR A 305 -21.85 18.13 11.08
CA THR A 305 -22.76 17.11 11.60
C THR A 305 -23.38 16.27 10.50
N LEU A 306 -23.12 14.96 10.55
CA LEU A 306 -23.78 13.96 9.71
C LEU A 306 -24.99 13.37 10.44
N VAL A 307 -26.14 13.33 9.77
CA VAL A 307 -27.39 12.76 10.26
C VAL A 307 -27.87 11.65 9.32
N LEU A 308 -28.03 10.43 9.86
CA LEU A 308 -28.51 9.25 9.15
C LEU A 308 -29.87 8.80 9.70
N PRO A 309 -30.98 9.13 9.02
CA PRO A 309 -32.30 8.58 9.33
C PRO A 309 -32.44 7.13 8.81
N VAL A 310 -32.64 6.17 9.71
CA VAL A 310 -32.75 4.74 9.36
C VAL A 310 -33.97 4.10 10.00
N GLU A 311 -34.58 3.13 9.33
CA GLU A 311 -35.61 2.26 9.90
C GLU A 311 -35.01 0.90 10.18
N VAL A 312 -35.14 0.43 11.42
CA VAL A 312 -34.49 -0.80 11.89
C VAL A 312 -35.54 -1.74 12.45
N THR A 313 -35.52 -3.00 11.99
CA THR A 313 -36.28 -4.10 12.54
C THR A 313 -35.35 -5.08 13.25
N ASN A 314 -35.61 -5.38 14.52
CA ASN A 314 -34.96 -6.47 15.24
C ASN A 314 -35.63 -7.79 14.85
N THR A 315 -34.91 -8.66 14.13
CA THR A 315 -35.40 -10.00 13.76
C THR A 315 -34.86 -11.10 14.67
N GLY A 316 -34.11 -10.73 15.71
CA GLY A 316 -33.59 -11.63 16.74
C GLY A 316 -34.57 -11.90 17.87
N SER A 317 -34.06 -12.55 18.92
CA SER A 317 -34.83 -12.99 20.10
C SER A 317 -34.55 -12.18 21.37
N SER A 318 -33.56 -11.28 21.37
CA SER A 318 -33.20 -10.43 22.51
C SER A 318 -33.19 -8.94 22.13
N PRO A 319 -33.42 -8.01 23.08
CA PRO A 319 -33.32 -6.58 22.81
C PRO A 319 -31.92 -6.19 22.32
N MET A 320 -31.85 -5.21 21.42
CA MET A 320 -30.61 -4.75 20.82
C MET A 320 -30.49 -3.21 20.81
N THR A 321 -29.27 -2.72 20.72
CA THR A 321 -28.96 -1.28 20.62
C THR A 321 -27.91 -1.03 19.54
N VAL A 322 -27.86 0.20 19.03
CA VAL A 322 -26.77 0.66 18.16
C VAL A 322 -25.56 1.02 19.03
N THR A 323 -24.42 0.40 18.75
CA THR A 323 -23.18 0.63 19.52
C THR A 323 -22.15 1.44 18.76
N ARG A 324 -22.09 1.30 17.43
CA ARG A 324 -21.08 1.99 16.60
C ARG A 324 -21.58 2.31 15.20
N PHE A 325 -21.00 3.36 14.62
CA PHE A 325 -20.99 3.61 13.18
C PHE A 325 -19.54 3.70 12.70
N ASN A 326 -19.22 2.94 11.65
CA ASN A 326 -17.89 2.88 11.06
C ASN A 326 -17.97 3.28 9.58
N THR A 327 -17.05 4.11 9.10
CA THR A 327 -16.95 4.41 7.67
C THR A 327 -15.51 4.67 7.26
N SER A 328 -15.05 4.00 6.21
CA SER A 328 -13.62 3.95 5.82
C SER A 328 -12.73 3.65 7.03
N THR A 329 -12.03 4.66 7.57
CA THR A 329 -11.12 4.59 8.73
C THR A 329 -11.71 5.21 10.00
N LEU A 330 -12.89 5.84 9.92
CA LEU A 330 -13.54 6.53 11.03
C LEU A 330 -14.45 5.59 11.82
N VAL A 331 -14.41 5.75 13.15
CA VAL A 331 -15.21 4.97 14.09
C VAL A 331 -15.88 5.93 15.07
N PHE A 332 -17.21 5.89 15.13
CA PHE A 332 -18.04 6.63 16.06
C PHE A 332 -18.71 5.64 17.01
N SER A 333 -18.58 5.84 18.33
CA SER A 333 -19.14 4.93 19.34
C SER A 333 -20.25 5.61 20.14
N SER A 334 -21.32 4.90 20.47
CA SER A 334 -22.43 5.48 21.27
C SER A 334 -22.04 5.74 22.73
N ASN A 335 -21.03 5.02 23.23
CA ASN A 335 -20.46 5.14 24.56
C ASN A 335 -19.03 5.72 24.56
N ALA A 336 -18.71 6.59 23.60
CA ALA A 336 -17.40 7.22 23.52
C ALA A 336 -17.05 7.96 24.82
N SER A 337 -15.80 7.82 25.28
CA SER A 337 -15.26 8.62 26.40
C SER A 337 -15.18 10.09 26.02
N SER A 338 -15.06 11.00 27.00
CA SER A 338 -14.89 12.43 26.76
C SER A 338 -13.77 12.72 25.74
N GLY A 339 -14.09 13.42 24.65
CA GLY A 339 -13.17 13.70 23.54
C GLY A 339 -13.06 12.60 22.47
N GLY A 340 -13.76 11.47 22.62
CA GLY A 340 -13.90 10.43 21.60
C GLY A 340 -15.02 10.74 20.62
N ARG A 341 -14.95 10.13 19.42
CA ARG A 341 -15.95 10.32 18.37
C ARG A 341 -17.25 9.61 18.73
N GLN A 342 -18.33 10.37 18.87
CA GLN A 342 -19.61 9.87 19.35
C GLN A 342 -20.63 9.72 18.22
N VAL A 343 -21.41 8.63 18.26
CA VAL A 343 -22.67 8.52 17.51
C VAL A 343 -23.83 8.64 18.48
N ASN A 344 -24.62 9.70 18.34
CA ASN A 344 -25.84 9.91 19.13
C ASN A 344 -27.00 9.18 18.43
N VAL A 345 -27.75 8.38 19.19
CA VAL A 345 -28.82 7.53 18.67
C VAL A 345 -30.14 7.99 19.28
N GLU A 346 -31.07 8.42 18.44
CA GLU A 346 -32.39 8.89 18.87
C GLU A 346 -33.53 8.12 18.18
N PRO A 347 -34.49 7.54 18.94
CA PRO A 347 -34.47 7.36 20.39
C PRO A 347 -33.37 6.37 20.85
N SER A 348 -32.85 6.55 22.06
CA SER A 348 -31.75 5.73 22.62
C SER A 348 -32.19 4.40 23.22
N ASP A 349 -33.49 4.17 23.34
CA ASP A 349 -34.05 2.97 23.97
C ASP A 349 -33.78 1.72 23.11
N ALA A 350 -33.65 0.57 23.78
CA ALA A 350 -33.47 -0.71 23.11
C ALA A 350 -34.59 -1.01 22.09
N ILE A 351 -34.24 -1.75 21.05
CA ILE A 351 -35.15 -2.25 20.02
C ILE A 351 -35.48 -3.70 20.39
N TYR A 352 -36.73 -3.95 20.76
CA TYR A 352 -37.18 -5.26 21.22
C TYR A 352 -37.38 -6.24 20.04
N PRO A 353 -37.40 -7.56 20.30
CA PRO A 353 -37.66 -8.56 19.26
C PRO A 353 -38.92 -8.28 18.44
N ASN A 354 -38.80 -8.37 17.12
CA ASN A 354 -39.83 -8.06 16.12
C ASN A 354 -40.33 -6.60 16.10
N GLU A 355 -39.72 -5.70 16.88
CA GLU A 355 -40.01 -4.27 16.83
C GLU A 355 -39.33 -3.65 15.60
N THR A 356 -40.06 -2.77 14.91
CA THR A 356 -39.50 -1.87 13.91
C THR A 356 -39.52 -0.46 14.47
N LYS A 357 -38.36 0.21 14.43
CA LYS A 357 -38.17 1.53 15.03
C LYS A 357 -37.41 2.44 14.06
N SER A 358 -37.89 3.67 13.91
CA SER A 358 -37.15 4.72 13.19
C SER A 358 -36.11 5.33 14.13
N LEU A 359 -34.85 5.30 13.72
CA LEU A 359 -33.72 5.85 14.46
C LEU A 359 -33.08 7.00 13.66
N THR A 360 -32.56 7.97 14.38
CA THR A 360 -31.69 9.02 13.85
C THR A 360 -30.32 8.85 14.46
N LEU A 361 -29.30 8.60 13.62
CA LEU A 361 -27.90 8.57 14.03
C LEU A 361 -27.25 9.91 13.71
N THR A 362 -26.76 10.60 14.73
CA THR A 362 -26.15 11.94 14.59
C THR A 362 -24.69 11.89 15.03
N MET A 363 -23.78 12.32 14.16
CA MET A 363 -22.33 12.33 14.40
C MET A 363 -21.77 13.72 14.09
N ARG A 364 -21.40 14.45 15.16
CA ARG A 364 -20.85 15.80 15.09
C ARG A 364 -19.34 15.77 15.38
N ASP A 365 -18.53 16.05 14.37
CA ASP A 365 -17.06 15.99 14.48
C ASP A 365 -16.40 16.69 13.28
N THR A 366 -15.34 17.48 13.51
CA THR A 366 -14.59 18.16 12.44
C THR A 366 -13.80 17.19 11.55
N VAL A 367 -13.67 15.93 11.96
CA VAL A 367 -12.99 14.89 11.19
C VAL A 367 -13.60 14.68 9.80
N TRP A 368 -14.90 14.97 9.64
CA TRP A 368 -15.59 14.84 8.36
C TRP A 368 -14.93 15.71 7.27
N GLU A 369 -14.48 16.91 7.61
CA GLU A 369 -13.74 17.81 6.74
C GLU A 369 -12.24 17.54 6.77
N GLU A 370 -11.66 17.31 7.95
CA GLU A 370 -10.21 17.09 8.10
C GLU A 370 -9.74 15.88 7.28
N GLU A 371 -10.57 14.83 7.21
CA GLU A 371 -10.32 13.62 6.42
C GLU A 371 -10.99 13.63 5.05
N ARG A 372 -11.67 14.74 4.68
CA ARG A 372 -12.38 14.92 3.41
C ARG A 372 -13.34 13.76 3.10
N MET A 373 -14.19 13.43 4.07
CA MET A 373 -15.09 12.28 4.02
C MET A 373 -16.49 12.62 3.47
N MET A 374 -16.79 13.89 3.26
CA MET A 374 -18.06 14.30 2.65
C MET A 374 -17.91 14.41 1.13
N PRO A 375 -18.63 13.59 0.33
CA PRO A 375 -18.48 13.52 -1.13
C PRO A 375 -19.21 14.67 -1.85
N ILE A 376 -19.20 15.88 -1.29
CA ILE A 376 -19.86 17.05 -1.88
C ILE A 376 -19.06 17.47 -3.12
N GLY A 377 -19.71 17.44 -4.28
CA GLY A 377 -19.07 17.75 -5.58
C GLY A 377 -18.37 16.56 -6.25
N GLU A 378 -18.41 15.36 -5.66
CA GLU A 378 -17.90 14.14 -6.28
C GLU A 378 -18.93 13.49 -7.22
N ALA A 379 -18.48 12.53 -8.05
CA ALA A 379 -19.32 11.84 -9.02
C ALA A 379 -20.51 11.09 -8.38
N LEU A 380 -20.41 10.73 -7.09
CA LEU A 380 -21.46 10.08 -6.33
C LEU A 380 -21.61 10.70 -4.93
N MET A 381 -22.66 11.51 -4.76
CA MET A 381 -23.01 12.09 -3.46
C MET A 381 -23.77 11.08 -2.59
N SER A 382 -23.05 10.16 -1.96
CA SER A 382 -23.64 9.20 -1.03
C SER A 382 -22.70 8.89 0.13
N VAL A 383 -23.28 8.76 1.32
CA VAL A 383 -22.55 8.29 2.51
C VAL A 383 -22.76 6.79 2.63
N THR A 384 -21.68 6.09 2.96
CA THR A 384 -21.72 4.65 3.19
C THR A 384 -20.96 4.34 4.47
N GLY A 385 -21.45 3.39 5.23
CA GLY A 385 -20.80 2.93 6.44
C GLY A 385 -21.44 1.67 6.97
N VAL A 386 -20.94 1.20 8.10
CA VAL A 386 -21.35 -0.02 8.77
C VAL A 386 -21.89 0.36 10.14
N VAL A 387 -23.17 0.08 10.37
CA VAL A 387 -23.82 0.24 11.67
C VAL A 387 -23.66 -1.07 12.43
N THR A 388 -23.15 -0.98 13.65
CA THR A 388 -23.01 -2.14 14.55
C THR A 388 -24.15 -2.14 15.56
N PHE A 389 -24.90 -3.24 15.57
CA PHE A 389 -25.90 -3.53 16.59
C PHE A 389 -25.37 -4.58 17.55
N GLU A 390 -25.65 -4.42 18.83
CA GLU A 390 -25.30 -5.39 19.87
C GLU A 390 -26.55 -5.81 20.64
N ASN A 391 -26.74 -7.11 20.83
CA ASN A 391 -27.84 -7.64 21.64
C ASN A 391 -27.40 -7.87 23.11
N GLN A 392 -28.34 -8.23 23.98
CA GLN A 392 -28.04 -8.51 25.40
C GLN A 392 -27.07 -9.68 25.63
N ASP A 393 -26.92 -10.57 24.65
CA ASP A 393 -26.01 -11.71 24.68
C ASP A 393 -24.58 -11.33 24.28
N GLY A 394 -24.34 -10.05 23.93
CA GLY A 394 -23.04 -9.53 23.48
C GLY A 394 -22.71 -9.86 22.03
N GLN A 395 -23.68 -10.39 21.26
CA GLN A 395 -23.52 -10.67 19.85
C GLN A 395 -23.61 -9.39 19.03
N LYS A 396 -22.71 -9.23 18.07
CA LYS A 396 -22.63 -8.05 17.20
C LYS A 396 -23.07 -8.38 15.78
N ASN A 397 -23.96 -7.56 15.23
CA ASN A 397 -24.36 -7.63 13.83
C ASN A 397 -23.97 -6.33 13.13
N ARG A 398 -23.02 -6.41 12.18
CA ARG A 398 -22.57 -5.28 11.36
C ARG A 398 -23.30 -5.24 10.03
N ILE A 399 -24.12 -4.23 9.85
CA ILE A 399 -24.88 -4.04 8.61
C ILE A 399 -24.35 -2.82 7.84
N THR A 400 -24.09 -3.02 6.56
CA THR A 400 -23.70 -1.96 5.64
C THR A 400 -24.92 -1.13 5.25
N VAL A 401 -24.79 0.18 5.31
CA VAL A 401 -25.84 1.14 4.96
C VAL A 401 -25.26 2.14 3.98
N GLN A 402 -25.99 2.41 2.90
CA GLN A 402 -25.66 3.43 1.91
C GLN A 402 -26.87 4.33 1.72
N MET A 403 -26.64 5.64 1.72
CA MET A 403 -27.69 6.66 1.61
C MET A 403 -27.22 7.77 0.67
N PRO A 404 -28.07 8.26 -0.26
CA PRO A 404 -27.80 9.51 -0.94
C PRO A 404 -27.62 10.64 0.08
N LEU A 405 -26.68 11.54 -0.19
CA LEU A 405 -26.34 12.65 0.70
C LEU A 405 -27.02 13.94 0.24
N ASN A 406 -27.66 14.63 1.17
CA ASN A 406 -28.22 15.96 0.98
C ASN A 406 -27.50 16.98 1.89
N PRO A 407 -26.61 17.84 1.35
CA PRO A 407 -25.96 18.87 2.14
C PRO A 407 -26.92 20.02 2.47
N SER A 408 -26.81 20.57 3.69
CA SER A 408 -27.68 21.68 4.16
C SER A 408 -27.38 23.02 3.49
N SER A 409 -26.15 23.23 2.99
CA SER A 409 -25.78 24.40 2.20
C SER A 409 -24.78 24.06 1.09
N PHE A 410 -24.95 24.68 -0.08
CA PHE A 410 -23.99 24.62 -1.19
C PHE A 410 -23.00 25.80 -1.18
N THR A 411 -23.30 26.86 -0.42
CA THR A 411 -22.63 28.17 -0.53
C THR A 411 -21.40 28.32 0.36
N ASP A 412 -21.27 27.56 1.46
CA ASP A 412 -20.11 27.63 2.36
C ASP A 412 -19.08 26.51 2.11
N TYR A 413 -19.43 25.51 1.30
CA TYR A 413 -18.49 24.46 0.87
C TYR A 413 -17.50 24.93 -0.21
N SER A 414 -17.61 26.19 -0.67
CA SER A 414 -16.65 26.83 -1.57
C SER A 414 -15.32 27.21 -0.90
N GLY A 415 -15.17 26.98 0.41
CA GLY A 415 -13.97 27.32 1.19
C GLY A 415 -12.88 26.24 1.20
N ALA A 416 -13.17 25.01 0.79
CA ALA A 416 -12.12 24.05 0.53
C ALA A 416 -11.57 24.33 -0.87
N ALA A 417 -10.27 24.58 -0.97
CA ALA A 417 -9.53 24.64 -2.22
C ALA A 417 -9.74 23.29 -2.96
N TYR A 418 -10.80 23.23 -3.76
CA TYR A 418 -11.19 22.14 -4.63
C TYR A 418 -10.63 22.39 -6.03
N PHE A 419 -9.34 22.74 -6.15
CA PHE A 419 -8.50 22.64 -7.36
C PHE A 419 -7.02 22.60 -6.98
#